data_AF-A0A8I1U8J9-F1
#
_entry.id   AF-A0A8I1U8J9-F1
#
_cell.length_a   1.000
_cell.length_b   1.000
_cell.length_c   1.000
_cell.angle_alpha   90.00
_cell.angle_beta   90.00
_cell.angle_gamma   90.00
#
_symmetry.space_group_name_H-M   'P 1'
#
loop_
_entity.id
_entity.type
_entity.pdbx_description
1 polymer ?
#
loop_
_entity_poly.entity_id
_entity_poly.type
_entity_poly.pdbx_seq_one_letter_code
_entity_poly.pdbx_strand_id
1 'polypeptide(L)'
;MTEAFTIEQPAFDAVTGVATFRYTLGELSFSEVVTFPSGSDPSVAATPSFLKLLQLTAVVLGVSYFKLRAPYRIVIPFPLTVREHDFALDVYENGLGEFYARNNLKRFGEIEIDDPEDHGPAPAAPALRDRALLPIGGGKDSLVSVELLEAAGLDFTPFAVNPKGPIIGSVDKIGRSPLYVTRKLDPEMIRLGKEPGYYNGHVPSTAINSMIAALTALLFSYNRIVLSNERSASEGNVEFDGREANHQHSKSLDFENLIARVLEHATGGSLGYFSLLRPYSEAKIAALFARVSRFDHVFSSCNENFKLAGHQGALWCGKCPKCHFVFLIFAPVMDKARLVGIFGQNLLSQPSHERSFRELTGLAGQKPWECVGEIEEAAACLWALTRLPEWADEPIVSMLKPDLLTQYGSPRLEDALAELLIDSPEHLIPKDIFERVAPHAL
;
A
#
# COMPACT_ATOMS: atom_id res chain seq x y z
N MET A 1 5.68 -27.36 -24.60
CA MET A 1 5.13 -26.00 -24.75
C MET A 1 5.45 -25.28 -23.45
N THR A 2 6.09 -24.12 -23.51
CA THR A 2 6.23 -23.26 -22.34
C THR A 2 4.81 -22.90 -21.87
N GLU A 3 4.53 -23.21 -20.60
CA GLU A 3 3.25 -22.85 -19.97
C GLU A 3 3.05 -21.33 -20.06
N ALA A 4 1.84 -20.89 -20.37
CA ALA A 4 1.48 -19.48 -20.46
C ALA A 4 0.37 -19.14 -19.46
N PHE A 5 0.38 -17.91 -18.97
CA PHE A 5 -0.70 -17.34 -18.17
C PHE A 5 -1.58 -16.45 -19.06
N THR A 6 -2.85 -16.78 -19.21
CA THR A 6 -3.80 -16.01 -20.02
C THR A 6 -4.70 -15.17 -19.13
N ILE A 7 -4.78 -13.87 -19.44
CA ILE A 7 -5.70 -12.92 -18.81
C ILE A 7 -6.86 -12.73 -19.78
N GLU A 8 -8.04 -13.25 -19.46
CA GLU A 8 -9.18 -13.21 -20.38
C GLU A 8 -9.87 -11.84 -20.37
N GLN A 9 -10.66 -11.57 -21.41
CA GLN A 9 -11.47 -10.36 -21.49
C GLN A 9 -12.39 -10.26 -20.26
N PRO A 10 -12.29 -9.19 -19.45
CA PRO A 10 -13.15 -9.03 -18.29
C PRO A 10 -14.57 -8.64 -18.71
N ALA A 11 -15.52 -8.91 -17.82
CA ALA A 11 -16.93 -8.57 -17.99
C ALA A 11 -17.43 -7.73 -16.81
N PHE A 12 -18.40 -6.86 -17.07
CA PHE A 12 -19.09 -6.08 -16.04
C PHE A 12 -20.60 -6.09 -16.28
N ASP A 13 -21.35 -6.46 -15.25
CA ASP A 13 -22.80 -6.36 -15.21
C ASP A 13 -23.20 -5.05 -14.53
N ALA A 14 -23.69 -4.09 -15.31
CA ALA A 14 -24.09 -2.76 -14.84
C ALA A 14 -25.38 -2.77 -14.01
N VAL A 15 -26.19 -3.82 -14.09
CA VAL A 15 -27.40 -3.97 -13.28
C VAL A 15 -27.04 -4.44 -11.88
N THR A 16 -26.14 -5.42 -11.78
CA THR A 16 -25.75 -5.99 -10.48
C THR A 16 -24.52 -5.30 -9.87
N GLY A 17 -23.78 -4.49 -10.63
CA GLY A 17 -22.52 -3.88 -10.20
C GLY A 17 -21.40 -4.91 -10.03
N VAL A 18 -21.38 -5.98 -10.83
CA VAL A 18 -20.44 -7.09 -10.68
C VAL A 18 -19.45 -7.12 -11.84
N ALA A 19 -18.16 -6.97 -11.53
CA ALA A 19 -17.06 -7.27 -12.45
C ALA A 19 -16.59 -8.72 -12.27
N THR A 20 -16.36 -9.42 -13.37
CA THR A 20 -15.79 -10.77 -13.40
C THR A 20 -14.50 -10.78 -14.22
N PHE A 21 -13.45 -11.36 -13.64
CA PHE A 21 -12.14 -11.50 -14.25
C PHE A 21 -11.79 -12.98 -14.32
N ARG A 22 -11.38 -13.46 -15.50
CA ARG A 22 -11.05 -14.87 -15.72
C ARG A 22 -9.60 -15.03 -16.13
N TYR A 23 -9.01 -16.11 -15.67
CA TYR A 23 -7.60 -16.41 -15.88
C TYR A 23 -7.41 -17.89 -16.19
N THR A 24 -6.48 -18.19 -17.09
CA THR A 24 -6.07 -19.57 -17.39
C THR A 24 -4.57 -19.73 -17.18
N LEU A 25 -4.14 -20.80 -16.51
CA LEU A 25 -2.74 -21.15 -16.26
C LEU A 25 -2.51 -22.64 -16.57
N GLY A 26 -1.98 -22.91 -17.76
CA GLY A 26 -1.94 -24.28 -18.28
C GLY A 26 -3.36 -24.84 -18.44
N GLU A 27 -3.69 -25.90 -17.70
CA GLU A 27 -5.02 -26.52 -17.69
C GLU A 27 -5.96 -25.96 -16.60
N LEU A 28 -5.46 -25.03 -15.76
CA LEU A 28 -6.22 -24.45 -14.66
C LEU A 28 -6.98 -23.23 -15.14
N SER A 29 -8.23 -23.07 -14.70
CA SER A 29 -9.04 -21.88 -14.94
C SER A 29 -9.55 -21.31 -13.62
N PHE A 30 -9.56 -19.99 -13.51
CA PHE A 30 -9.95 -19.26 -12.31
C PHE A 30 -10.91 -18.13 -12.64
N SER A 31 -11.77 -17.78 -11.67
CA SER A 31 -12.66 -16.63 -11.74
C SER A 31 -12.56 -15.77 -10.48
N GLU A 32 -12.17 -14.53 -10.65
CA GLU A 32 -12.24 -13.50 -9.62
C GLU A 32 -13.48 -12.62 -9.80
N VAL A 33 -14.10 -12.22 -8.69
CA VAL A 33 -15.28 -11.36 -8.72
C VAL A 33 -15.07 -10.12 -7.86
N VAL A 34 -15.39 -8.95 -8.41
CA VAL A 34 -15.44 -7.67 -7.68
C VAL A 34 -16.87 -7.13 -7.75
N THR A 35 -17.46 -6.84 -6.60
CA THR A 35 -18.83 -6.34 -6.46
C THR A 35 -18.80 -4.93 -5.87
N PHE A 36 -19.29 -3.98 -6.65
CA PHE A 36 -19.42 -2.57 -6.29
C PHE A 36 -20.74 -2.32 -5.55
N PRO A 37 -20.82 -1.28 -4.69
CA PRO A 37 -22.07 -0.97 -3.99
C PRO A 37 -23.15 -0.48 -4.99
N SER A 38 -24.40 -0.45 -4.55
CA SER A 38 -25.49 0.13 -5.36
C SER A 38 -25.34 1.64 -5.50
N GLY A 39 -25.94 2.22 -6.55
CA GLY A 39 -25.99 3.68 -6.76
C GLY A 39 -24.94 4.22 -7.74
N SER A 40 -24.26 3.33 -8.47
CA SER A 40 -23.43 3.71 -9.62
C SER A 40 -24.28 4.17 -10.81
N ASP A 41 -23.71 5.00 -11.67
CA ASP A 41 -24.30 5.34 -12.97
C ASP A 41 -24.06 4.20 -13.97
N PRO A 42 -25.09 3.45 -14.40
CA PRO A 42 -24.90 2.32 -15.32
C PRO A 42 -24.46 2.77 -16.72
N SER A 43 -24.64 4.04 -17.10
CA SER A 43 -24.19 4.56 -18.40
C SER A 43 -22.66 4.64 -18.48
N VAL A 44 -21.99 4.85 -17.34
CA VAL A 44 -20.52 4.88 -17.26
C VAL A 44 -19.91 3.53 -17.64
N ALA A 45 -20.61 2.44 -17.35
CA ALA A 45 -20.13 1.08 -17.62
C ALA A 45 -19.89 0.78 -19.11
N ALA A 46 -20.55 1.52 -20.01
CA ALA A 46 -20.38 1.38 -21.46
C ALA A 46 -19.35 2.36 -22.04
N THR A 47 -18.76 3.24 -21.23
CA THR A 47 -17.81 4.24 -21.71
C THR A 47 -16.45 3.61 -22.07
N PRO A 48 -15.75 4.10 -23.10
CA PRO A 48 -14.41 3.62 -23.43
C PRO A 48 -13.43 3.67 -22.26
N SER A 49 -13.46 4.73 -21.44
CA SER A 49 -12.59 4.85 -20.26
C SER A 49 -12.87 3.78 -19.21
N PHE A 50 -14.13 3.48 -18.91
CA PHE A 50 -14.45 2.43 -17.95
C PHE A 50 -14.03 1.05 -18.45
N LEU A 51 -14.32 0.73 -19.73
CA LEU A 51 -13.93 -0.55 -20.33
C LEU A 51 -12.40 -0.72 -20.36
N LYS A 52 -11.65 0.35 -20.65
CA LYS A 52 -10.18 0.32 -20.59
C LYS A 52 -9.68 0.11 -19.16
N LEU A 53 -10.21 0.82 -18.17
CA LEU A 53 -9.85 0.58 -16.77
C LEU A 53 -10.23 -0.83 -16.30
N LEU A 54 -11.32 -1.41 -16.82
CA LEU A 54 -11.72 -2.78 -16.50
C LEU A 54 -10.70 -3.79 -17.03
N GLN A 55 -10.20 -3.59 -18.25
CA GLN A 55 -9.10 -4.37 -18.85
C GLN A 55 -7.81 -4.26 -18.03
N LEU A 56 -7.36 -3.05 -17.70
CA LEU A 56 -6.18 -2.85 -16.87
C LEU A 56 -6.33 -3.43 -15.46
N THR A 57 -7.55 -3.39 -14.90
CA THR A 57 -7.85 -4.04 -13.63
C THR A 57 -7.69 -5.56 -13.75
N ALA A 58 -8.11 -6.17 -14.86
CA ALA A 58 -7.91 -7.59 -15.12
C ALA A 58 -6.42 -7.96 -15.10
N VAL A 59 -5.58 -7.13 -15.73
CA VAL A 59 -4.13 -7.30 -15.75
C VAL A 59 -3.56 -7.27 -14.33
N VAL A 60 -3.86 -6.24 -13.55
CA VAL A 60 -3.30 -6.09 -12.19
C VAL A 60 -3.81 -7.17 -11.23
N LEU A 61 -5.09 -7.56 -11.28
CA LEU A 61 -5.62 -8.63 -10.42
C LEU A 61 -5.00 -10.00 -10.74
N GLY A 62 -4.59 -10.21 -12.00
CA GLY A 62 -4.03 -11.45 -12.51
C GLY A 62 -2.78 -11.93 -11.78
N VAL A 63 -2.02 -11.03 -11.15
CA VAL A 63 -0.85 -11.37 -10.32
C VAL A 63 -1.16 -12.40 -9.23
N SER A 64 -2.41 -12.41 -8.73
CA SER A 64 -2.87 -13.36 -7.70
C SER A 64 -2.88 -14.81 -8.19
N TYR A 65 -3.09 -15.02 -9.49
CA TYR A 65 -3.18 -16.34 -10.13
C TYR A 65 -1.90 -16.71 -10.85
N PHE A 66 -1.26 -15.76 -11.53
CA PHE A 66 0.04 -15.94 -12.18
C PHE A 66 1.07 -16.55 -11.23
N LYS A 67 1.12 -16.07 -9.98
CA LYS A 67 2.10 -16.49 -8.98
C LYS A 67 2.07 -17.99 -8.67
N LEU A 68 0.96 -18.69 -8.95
CA LEU A 68 0.86 -20.12 -8.68
C LEU A 68 1.96 -20.94 -9.38
N ARG A 69 2.39 -20.53 -10.58
CA ARG A 69 3.49 -21.18 -11.33
C ARG A 69 4.51 -20.20 -11.92
N ALA A 70 4.16 -18.91 -11.99
CA ALA A 70 5.01 -17.83 -12.51
C ALA A 70 5.65 -18.15 -13.87
N PRO A 71 4.86 -18.43 -14.93
CA PRO A 71 5.40 -18.67 -16.27
C PRO A 71 6.12 -17.42 -16.81
N TYR A 72 6.95 -17.60 -17.84
CA TYR A 72 7.65 -16.49 -18.50
C TYR A 72 6.76 -15.74 -19.51
N ARG A 73 5.65 -16.35 -19.94
CA ARG A 73 4.79 -15.80 -20.99
C ARG A 73 3.39 -15.50 -20.45
N ILE A 74 2.93 -14.28 -20.68
CA ILE A 74 1.58 -13.80 -20.38
C ILE A 74 0.87 -13.52 -21.71
N VAL A 75 -0.40 -13.92 -21.83
CA VAL A 75 -1.21 -13.69 -23.04
C VAL A 75 -2.41 -12.83 -22.66
N ILE A 76 -2.61 -11.74 -23.38
CA ILE A 76 -3.72 -10.79 -23.18
C ILE A 76 -4.43 -10.61 -24.54
N PRO A 77 -5.71 -10.98 -24.67
CA PRO A 77 -6.41 -10.98 -25.96
C PRO A 77 -6.92 -9.60 -26.38
N PHE A 78 -6.79 -8.59 -25.52
CA PHE A 78 -7.29 -7.23 -25.75
C PHE A 78 -6.14 -6.23 -25.86
N PRO A 79 -6.34 -5.13 -26.62
CA PRO A 79 -5.24 -4.28 -26.98
C PRO A 79 -4.78 -3.37 -25.84
N LEU A 80 -3.46 -3.25 -25.68
CA LEU A 80 -2.82 -2.31 -24.76
C LEU A 80 -2.01 -1.28 -25.55
N THR A 81 -2.02 -0.02 -25.12
CA THR A 81 -1.04 0.96 -25.61
C THR A 81 0.35 0.59 -25.10
N VAL A 82 1.42 1.12 -25.72
CA VAL A 82 2.80 0.94 -25.24
C VAL A 82 2.95 1.25 -23.74
N ARG A 83 2.30 2.33 -23.24
CA ARG A 83 2.36 2.68 -21.82
C ARG A 83 1.65 1.67 -20.92
N GLU A 84 0.54 1.10 -21.41
CA GLU A 84 -0.23 0.10 -20.69
C GLU A 84 0.51 -1.25 -20.65
N HIS A 85 1.20 -1.60 -21.73
CA HIS A 85 2.11 -2.74 -21.80
C HIS A 85 3.29 -2.57 -20.81
N ASP A 86 3.97 -1.42 -20.83
CA ASP A 86 5.06 -1.12 -19.89
C ASP A 86 4.59 -1.16 -18.42
N PHE A 87 3.37 -0.67 -18.16
CA PHE A 87 2.74 -0.77 -16.84
C PHE A 87 2.45 -2.22 -16.44
N ALA A 88 1.95 -3.04 -17.37
CA ALA A 88 1.74 -4.45 -17.13
C ALA A 88 3.07 -5.15 -16.81
N LEU A 89 4.13 -4.90 -17.59
CA LEU A 89 5.47 -5.41 -17.32
C LEU A 89 5.97 -5.00 -15.93
N ASP A 90 5.87 -3.73 -15.54
CA ASP A 90 6.29 -3.28 -14.21
C ASP A 90 5.53 -3.98 -13.07
N VAL A 91 4.21 -4.17 -13.22
CA VAL A 91 3.38 -4.88 -12.23
C VAL A 91 3.83 -6.33 -12.06
N TYR A 92 4.19 -7.02 -13.15
CA TYR A 92 4.62 -8.42 -13.11
C TYR A 92 6.10 -8.57 -12.76
N GLU A 93 6.99 -7.72 -13.25
CA GLU A 93 8.41 -7.77 -12.90
C GLU A 93 8.63 -7.23 -11.49
N ASN A 94 8.43 -5.93 -11.27
CA ASN A 94 8.81 -5.26 -10.03
C ASN A 94 7.76 -5.46 -8.93
N GLY A 95 6.47 -5.48 -9.28
CA GLY A 95 5.37 -5.70 -8.33
C GLY A 95 5.41 -7.08 -7.65
N LEU A 96 6.00 -8.09 -8.30
CA LEU A 96 6.20 -9.44 -7.77
C LEU A 96 7.65 -9.71 -7.32
N GLY A 97 8.51 -8.69 -7.25
CA GLY A 97 9.92 -8.84 -6.93
C GLY A 97 10.22 -9.61 -5.64
N GLU A 98 9.51 -9.32 -4.54
CA GLU A 98 9.66 -10.10 -3.30
C GLU A 98 9.19 -11.55 -3.47
N PHE A 99 8.09 -11.77 -4.20
CA PHE A 99 7.60 -13.13 -4.47
C PHE A 99 8.67 -13.94 -5.21
N TYR A 100 9.33 -13.35 -6.19
CA TYR A 100 10.45 -13.96 -6.91
C TYR A 100 11.65 -14.23 -6.01
N ALA A 101 12.07 -13.24 -5.22
CA ALA A 101 13.21 -13.38 -4.30
C ALA A 101 12.98 -14.50 -3.28
N ARG A 102 11.79 -14.56 -2.67
CA ARG A 102 11.45 -15.58 -1.66
C ARG A 102 11.31 -16.99 -2.23
N ASN A 103 10.92 -17.11 -3.50
CA ASN A 103 10.77 -18.41 -4.18
C ASN A 103 11.99 -18.77 -5.06
N ASN A 104 13.04 -17.93 -5.07
CA ASN A 104 14.25 -18.09 -5.89
C ASN A 104 13.93 -18.23 -7.40
N LEU A 105 13.04 -17.38 -7.91
CA LEU A 105 12.60 -17.39 -9.31
C LEU A 105 13.24 -16.25 -10.09
N LYS A 106 14.11 -16.57 -11.06
CA LYS A 106 14.70 -15.55 -11.94
C LYS A 106 13.72 -15.13 -13.02
N ARG A 107 13.25 -13.88 -12.98
CA ARG A 107 12.14 -13.36 -13.80
C ARG A 107 12.38 -11.95 -14.30
N PHE A 108 13.28 -11.18 -13.70
CA PHE A 108 13.48 -9.80 -14.09
C PHE A 108 14.04 -9.72 -15.52
N GLY A 109 13.36 -8.99 -16.40
CA GLY A 109 13.73 -8.86 -17.81
C GLY A 109 13.42 -10.07 -18.69
N GLU A 110 12.75 -11.09 -18.15
CA GLU A 110 12.47 -12.36 -18.85
C GLU A 110 10.97 -12.59 -19.09
N ILE A 111 10.10 -11.69 -18.60
CA ILE A 111 8.65 -11.81 -18.79
C ILE A 111 8.27 -11.23 -20.16
N GLU A 112 7.63 -12.05 -20.97
CA GLU A 112 7.05 -11.66 -22.26
C GLU A 112 5.52 -11.54 -22.11
N ILE A 113 4.98 -10.39 -22.53
CA ILE A 113 3.54 -10.16 -22.62
C ILE A 113 3.16 -10.13 -24.10
N ASP A 114 2.30 -11.05 -24.51
CA ASP A 114 1.70 -11.09 -25.83
C ASP A 114 0.32 -10.44 -25.81
N ASP A 115 0.26 -9.20 -26.25
CA ASP A 115 -0.95 -8.41 -26.42
C ASP A 115 -0.98 -7.71 -27.78
N PRO A 116 -2.18 -7.47 -28.36
CA PRO A 116 -2.29 -6.62 -29.54
C PRO A 116 -1.96 -5.16 -29.19
N GLU A 117 -1.19 -4.47 -30.05
CA GLU A 117 -0.91 -3.05 -29.81
C GLU A 117 -2.13 -2.17 -30.09
N ASP A 118 -2.47 -1.29 -29.15
CA ASP A 118 -3.52 -0.29 -29.29
C ASP A 118 -2.99 0.99 -29.95
N HIS A 119 -3.35 1.20 -31.21
CA HIS A 119 -3.09 2.45 -31.93
C HIS A 119 -4.30 3.41 -31.93
N GLY A 120 -5.32 3.11 -31.12
CA GLY A 120 -6.52 3.92 -31.01
C GLY A 120 -6.25 5.29 -30.37
N PRO A 121 -7.14 6.28 -30.60
CA PRO A 121 -7.07 7.54 -29.88
C PRO A 121 -7.33 7.33 -28.38
N ALA A 122 -6.79 8.22 -27.55
CA ALA A 122 -7.11 8.24 -26.13
C ALA A 122 -8.63 8.31 -25.90
N PRO A 123 -9.17 7.59 -24.90
CA PRO A 123 -10.58 7.68 -24.54
C PRO A 123 -11.01 9.12 -24.25
N ALA A 124 -12.24 9.46 -24.65
CA ALA A 124 -12.82 10.76 -24.31
C ALA A 124 -12.95 10.91 -22.79
N ALA A 125 -12.59 12.08 -22.27
CA ALA A 125 -12.62 12.35 -20.84
C ALA A 125 -14.06 12.26 -20.28
N PRO A 126 -14.35 11.36 -19.31
CA PRO A 126 -15.63 11.36 -18.63
C PRO A 126 -15.80 12.63 -17.79
N ALA A 127 -17.04 13.10 -17.67
CA ALA A 127 -17.39 14.21 -16.79
C ALA A 127 -17.48 13.71 -15.33
N LEU A 128 -16.38 13.85 -14.59
CA LEU A 128 -16.29 13.47 -13.18
C LEU A 128 -16.53 14.69 -12.28
N ARG A 129 -17.20 14.48 -11.14
CA ARG A 129 -17.38 15.55 -10.14
C ARG A 129 -16.08 15.78 -9.39
N ASP A 130 -15.91 17.02 -8.94
CA ASP A 130 -14.77 17.44 -8.13
C ASP A 130 -14.85 16.87 -6.70
N ARG A 131 -14.42 15.61 -6.53
CA ARG A 131 -14.56 14.82 -5.31
C ARG A 131 -13.41 13.85 -5.17
N ALA A 132 -12.92 13.67 -3.94
CA ALA A 132 -11.85 12.72 -3.63
C ALA A 132 -12.38 11.39 -3.08
N LEU A 133 -11.83 10.30 -3.57
CA LEU A 133 -11.94 8.97 -2.98
C LEU A 133 -10.66 8.68 -2.17
N LEU A 134 -10.80 8.42 -0.87
CA LEU A 134 -9.68 8.18 0.04
C LEU A 134 -9.68 6.72 0.52
N PRO A 135 -8.77 5.86 0.04
CA PRO A 135 -8.62 4.51 0.56
C PRO A 135 -8.22 4.50 2.05
N ILE A 136 -8.99 3.79 2.88
CA ILE A 136 -8.75 3.64 4.31
C ILE A 136 -8.17 2.25 4.60
N GLY A 137 -6.93 2.23 5.09
CA GLY A 137 -6.23 1.00 5.49
C GLY A 137 -6.40 0.63 6.96
N GLY A 138 -6.92 1.55 7.79
CA GLY A 138 -7.10 1.33 9.24
C GLY A 138 -5.82 1.46 10.07
N GLY A 139 -4.69 1.76 9.43
CA GLY A 139 -3.44 2.17 10.08
C GLY A 139 -3.33 3.69 10.24
N LYS A 140 -2.24 4.14 10.87
CA LYS A 140 -2.01 5.57 11.17
C LYS A 140 -2.05 6.48 9.92
N ASP A 141 -1.52 6.00 8.79
CA ASP A 141 -1.29 6.82 7.59
C ASP A 141 -2.60 7.35 7.01
N SER A 142 -3.54 6.45 6.70
CA SER A 142 -4.85 6.86 6.18
C SER A 142 -5.61 7.78 7.13
N LEU A 143 -5.36 7.66 8.44
CA LEU A 143 -6.00 8.50 9.45
C LEU A 143 -5.36 9.89 9.54
N VAL A 144 -4.05 10.01 9.34
CA VAL A 144 -3.40 11.32 9.17
C VAL A 144 -3.90 12.01 7.91
N SER A 145 -4.07 11.28 6.79
CA SER A 145 -4.67 11.86 5.58
C SER A 145 -6.09 12.37 5.82
N VAL A 146 -6.89 11.65 6.62
CA VAL A 146 -8.20 12.14 7.05
C VAL A 146 -8.06 13.47 7.81
N GLU A 147 -7.21 13.53 8.85
CA GLU A 147 -7.03 14.77 9.64
C GLU A 147 -6.61 15.94 8.76
N LEU A 148 -5.66 15.72 7.85
CA LEU A 148 -5.13 16.75 6.97
C LEU A 148 -6.18 17.26 5.98
N LEU A 149 -6.97 16.37 5.38
CA LEU A 149 -8.05 16.76 4.47
C LEU A 149 -9.17 17.50 5.21
N GLU A 150 -9.56 17.04 6.40
CA GLU A 150 -10.58 17.71 7.22
C GLU A 150 -10.12 19.10 7.66
N ALA A 151 -8.88 19.23 8.14
CA ALA A 151 -8.31 20.51 8.52
C ALA A 151 -8.20 21.48 7.35
N ALA A 152 -7.84 20.98 6.16
CA ALA A 152 -7.77 21.76 4.92
C ALA A 152 -9.14 22.09 4.32
N GLY A 153 -10.25 21.59 4.89
CA GLY A 153 -11.60 21.76 4.36
C GLY A 153 -11.82 21.09 3.00
N LEU A 154 -11.10 20.00 2.72
CA LEU A 154 -11.21 19.21 1.50
C LEU A 154 -12.20 18.06 1.71
N ASP A 155 -13.22 17.98 0.86
CA ASP A 155 -14.19 16.89 0.95
C ASP A 155 -13.65 15.59 0.35
N PHE A 156 -13.94 14.48 1.02
CA PHE A 156 -13.56 13.14 0.57
C PHE A 156 -14.57 12.09 1.02
N THR A 157 -14.60 10.97 0.31
CA THR A 157 -15.35 9.76 0.67
C THR A 157 -14.40 8.64 1.07
N PRO A 158 -14.55 8.05 2.27
CA PRO A 158 -13.79 6.88 2.68
C PRO A 158 -14.06 5.70 1.73
N PHE A 159 -13.01 4.99 1.34
CA PHE A 159 -13.10 3.83 0.45
C PHE A 159 -12.35 2.64 1.02
N ALA A 160 -12.87 1.44 0.87
CA ALA A 160 -12.15 0.22 1.24
C ALA A 160 -12.61 -1.00 0.43
N VAL A 161 -11.66 -1.89 0.15
CA VAL A 161 -11.91 -3.21 -0.43
C VAL A 161 -11.89 -4.24 0.69
N ASN A 162 -12.96 -5.01 0.84
CA ASN A 162 -13.13 -6.00 1.92
C ASN A 162 -12.78 -5.45 3.32
N PRO A 163 -13.42 -4.34 3.75
CA PRO A 163 -13.08 -3.72 5.02
C PRO A 163 -13.30 -4.68 6.19
N LYS A 164 -12.35 -4.70 7.13
CA LYS A 164 -12.39 -5.54 8.34
C LYS A 164 -11.62 -4.87 9.47
N GLY A 165 -11.95 -5.25 10.71
CA GLY A 165 -11.20 -4.87 11.92
C GLY A 165 -10.91 -3.38 11.98
N PRO A 166 -9.62 -2.95 11.98
CA PRO A 166 -9.25 -1.54 12.10
C PRO A 166 -9.88 -0.62 11.05
N ILE A 167 -10.14 -1.11 9.84
CA ILE A 167 -10.74 -0.31 8.77
C ILE A 167 -12.17 0.11 9.14
N ILE A 168 -12.99 -0.82 9.64
CA ILE A 168 -14.39 -0.54 10.01
C ILE A 168 -14.43 0.46 11.17
N GLY A 169 -13.69 0.17 12.24
CA GLY A 169 -13.67 1.07 13.41
C GLY A 169 -13.13 2.46 13.08
N SER A 170 -12.15 2.54 12.16
CA SER A 170 -11.64 3.82 11.64
C SER A 170 -12.72 4.60 10.90
N VAL A 171 -13.42 3.96 9.95
CA VAL A 171 -14.50 4.61 9.19
C VAL A 171 -15.64 5.08 10.11
N ASP A 172 -16.02 4.28 11.10
CA ASP A 172 -17.03 4.67 12.09
C ASP A 172 -16.61 5.95 12.84
N LYS A 173 -15.33 6.08 13.17
CA LYS A 173 -14.78 7.29 13.83
C LYS A 173 -14.62 8.49 12.89
N ILE A 174 -14.38 8.25 11.60
CA ILE A 174 -14.38 9.30 10.57
C ILE A 174 -15.79 9.90 10.44
N GLY A 175 -16.85 9.11 10.61
CA GLY A 175 -18.23 9.61 10.61
C GLY A 175 -18.75 10.02 9.24
N ARG A 176 -18.12 9.53 8.16
CA ARG A 176 -18.52 9.76 6.76
C ARG A 176 -19.03 8.47 6.14
N SER A 177 -20.03 8.57 5.26
CA SER A 177 -20.56 7.41 4.52
C SER A 177 -19.49 6.84 3.58
N PRO A 178 -19.09 5.56 3.72
CA PRO A 178 -18.03 4.98 2.91
C PRO A 178 -18.55 4.36 1.61
N LEU A 179 -17.63 4.11 0.67
CA LEU A 179 -17.81 3.19 -0.44
C LEU A 179 -17.01 1.90 -0.18
N TYR A 180 -17.74 0.81 0.03
CA TYR A 180 -17.15 -0.50 0.22
C TYR A 180 -17.33 -1.37 -1.01
N VAL A 181 -16.23 -1.96 -1.45
CA VAL A 181 -16.20 -2.92 -2.55
C VAL A 181 -15.86 -4.29 -2.01
N THR A 182 -16.58 -5.32 -2.48
CA THR A 182 -16.30 -6.70 -2.14
C THR A 182 -15.45 -7.33 -3.23
N ARG A 183 -14.32 -7.92 -2.86
CA ARG A 183 -13.44 -8.69 -3.75
C ARG A 183 -13.42 -10.14 -3.30
N LYS A 184 -13.80 -11.06 -4.19
CA LYS A 184 -13.80 -12.50 -3.95
C LYS A 184 -12.81 -13.19 -4.86
N LEU A 185 -11.71 -13.67 -4.27
CA LEU A 185 -10.72 -14.53 -4.89
C LEU A 185 -11.32 -15.90 -5.22
N ASP A 186 -10.82 -16.55 -6.27
CA ASP A 186 -11.18 -17.94 -6.56
C ASP A 186 -10.73 -18.88 -5.41
N PRO A 187 -11.64 -19.67 -4.81
CA PRO A 187 -11.29 -20.64 -3.76
C PRO A 187 -10.22 -21.65 -4.18
N GLU A 188 -10.18 -22.02 -5.46
CA GLU A 188 -9.22 -22.99 -5.97
C GLU A 188 -7.80 -22.42 -5.98
N MET A 189 -7.62 -21.14 -6.30
CA MET A 189 -6.31 -20.48 -6.18
C MET A 189 -5.81 -20.52 -4.73
N ILE A 190 -6.69 -20.29 -3.76
CA ILE A 190 -6.35 -20.33 -2.32
C ILE A 190 -5.97 -21.76 -1.89
N ARG A 191 -6.66 -22.78 -2.41
CA ARG A 191 -6.36 -24.18 -2.14
C ARG A 191 -5.01 -24.57 -2.74
N LEU A 192 -4.80 -24.31 -4.03
CA LEU A 192 -3.58 -24.66 -4.76
C LEU A 192 -2.34 -23.99 -4.17
N GLY A 193 -2.43 -22.74 -3.70
CA GLY A 193 -1.31 -22.05 -3.04
C GLY A 193 -0.82 -22.69 -1.73
N LYS A 194 -1.45 -23.78 -1.26
CA LYS A 194 -1.03 -24.60 -0.12
C LYS A 194 -0.54 -26.00 -0.52
N GLU A 195 -0.70 -26.37 -1.79
CA GLU A 195 -0.33 -27.69 -2.30
C GLU A 195 1.13 -27.71 -2.80
N PRO A 196 1.83 -28.86 -2.71
CA PRO A 196 3.14 -29.01 -3.33
C PRO A 196 3.09 -28.73 -4.85
N GLY A 197 4.13 -28.08 -5.36
CA GLY A 197 4.25 -27.76 -6.80
C GLY A 197 3.62 -26.43 -7.23
N TYR A 198 3.05 -25.67 -6.29
CA TYR A 198 2.61 -24.30 -6.51
C TYR A 198 3.37 -23.33 -5.61
N TYR A 199 3.63 -22.13 -6.13
CA TYR A 199 4.23 -21.09 -5.31
C TYR A 199 3.17 -20.27 -4.58
N ASN A 200 3.62 -19.64 -3.50
CA ASN A 200 2.86 -18.64 -2.77
C ASN A 200 3.79 -17.50 -2.35
N GLY A 201 3.21 -16.35 -2.04
CA GLY A 201 3.95 -15.17 -1.61
C GLY A 201 3.19 -13.89 -1.85
N HIS A 202 3.92 -12.79 -1.68
CA HIS A 202 3.42 -11.43 -1.77
C HIS A 202 2.84 -11.09 -3.14
N VAL A 203 1.88 -10.17 -3.14
CA VAL A 203 1.29 -9.57 -4.34
C VAL A 203 1.15 -8.06 -4.09
N PRO A 204 1.25 -7.20 -5.13
CA PRO A 204 1.19 -5.75 -4.98
C PRO A 204 -0.23 -5.27 -4.62
N SER A 205 -0.57 -5.36 -3.33
CA SER A 205 -1.93 -5.06 -2.84
C SER A 205 -2.37 -3.62 -3.06
N THR A 206 -1.44 -2.66 -3.03
CA THR A 206 -1.74 -1.25 -3.35
C THR A 206 -2.15 -1.11 -4.81
N ALA A 207 -1.44 -1.74 -5.75
CA ALA A 207 -1.82 -1.73 -7.17
C ALA A 207 -3.24 -2.28 -7.39
N ILE A 208 -3.54 -3.42 -6.77
CA ILE A 208 -4.88 -4.05 -6.82
C ILE A 208 -5.95 -3.08 -6.30
N ASN A 209 -5.74 -2.51 -5.11
CA ASN A 209 -6.72 -1.59 -4.51
C ASN A 209 -6.86 -0.30 -5.32
N SER A 210 -5.79 0.20 -5.94
CA SER A 210 -5.80 1.39 -6.79
C SER A 210 -6.60 1.20 -8.07
N MET A 211 -6.50 0.03 -8.73
CA MET A 211 -7.31 -0.27 -9.91
C MET A 211 -8.80 -0.43 -9.54
N ILE A 212 -9.11 -1.08 -8.42
CA ILE A 212 -10.49 -1.17 -7.93
C ILE A 212 -11.03 0.22 -7.53
N ALA A 213 -10.19 1.08 -6.94
CA ALA A 213 -10.53 2.47 -6.65
C ALA A 213 -10.79 3.27 -7.93
N ALA A 214 -10.04 3.04 -9.01
CA ALA A 214 -10.25 3.70 -10.31
C ALA A 214 -11.59 3.33 -10.96
N LEU A 215 -11.97 2.05 -10.94
CA LEU A 215 -13.30 1.62 -11.37
C LEU A 215 -14.40 2.26 -10.51
N THR A 216 -14.19 2.31 -9.20
CA THR A 216 -15.12 2.97 -8.26
C THR A 216 -15.21 4.48 -8.54
N ALA A 217 -14.09 5.13 -8.84
CA ALA A 217 -14.05 6.57 -9.11
C ALA A 217 -14.94 6.93 -10.30
N LEU A 218 -14.84 6.16 -11.40
CA LEU A 218 -15.69 6.37 -12.57
C LEU A 218 -17.17 6.08 -12.27
N LEU A 219 -17.47 4.91 -11.69
CA LEU A 219 -18.86 4.49 -11.43
C LEU A 219 -19.64 5.44 -10.53
N PHE A 220 -18.95 6.16 -9.63
CA PHE A 220 -19.54 7.05 -8.64
C PHE A 220 -19.13 8.53 -8.80
N SER A 221 -18.50 8.87 -9.93
CA SER A 221 -18.13 10.23 -10.34
C SER A 221 -17.20 10.96 -9.34
N TYR A 222 -16.00 10.40 -9.13
CA TYR A 222 -14.89 11.02 -8.40
C TYR A 222 -13.73 11.29 -9.37
N ASN A 223 -13.21 12.52 -9.38
CA ASN A 223 -12.09 12.92 -10.23
C ASN A 223 -10.71 12.72 -9.57
N ARG A 224 -10.64 12.29 -8.31
CA ARG A 224 -9.35 12.08 -7.62
C ARG A 224 -9.38 10.84 -6.73
N ILE A 225 -8.29 10.09 -6.76
CA ILE A 225 -7.96 9.04 -5.79
C ILE A 225 -6.77 9.53 -4.98
N VAL A 226 -6.96 9.64 -3.66
CA VAL A 226 -5.96 10.20 -2.74
C VAL A 226 -5.44 9.09 -1.84
N LEU A 227 -4.19 8.67 -2.02
CA LEU A 227 -3.54 7.62 -1.26
C LEU A 227 -2.85 8.19 -0.02
N SER A 228 -2.34 7.31 0.83
CA SER A 228 -1.64 7.65 2.08
C SER A 228 -0.29 6.93 2.19
N ASN A 229 0.36 6.65 1.06
CA ASN A 229 1.73 6.14 1.02
C ASN A 229 2.72 7.26 1.36
N GLU A 230 3.73 6.94 2.16
CA GLU A 230 4.75 7.90 2.61
C GLU A 230 6.07 7.71 1.85
N ARG A 231 7.10 8.53 2.13
CA ARG A 231 8.30 8.59 1.29
C ARG A 231 9.18 7.33 1.34
N SER A 232 9.31 6.67 2.50
CA SER A 232 10.19 5.51 2.70
C SER A 232 9.76 4.27 1.93
N ALA A 233 8.51 4.22 1.48
CA ALA A 233 8.00 3.17 0.61
C ALA A 233 8.73 3.03 -0.74
N SER A 234 9.58 4.00 -1.09
CA SER A 234 10.44 3.93 -2.27
C SER A 234 11.72 3.12 -2.06
N GLU A 235 12.15 2.86 -0.82
CA GLU A 235 13.34 2.04 -0.55
C GLU A 235 13.06 0.55 -0.81
N GLY A 236 13.93 -0.14 -1.55
CA GLY A 236 13.86 -1.59 -1.69
C GLY A 236 14.54 -2.34 -0.54
N ASN A 237 14.48 -3.66 -0.62
CA ASN A 237 14.82 -4.54 0.51
C ASN A 237 16.07 -5.39 0.24
N VAL A 238 16.23 -5.91 -0.98
CA VAL A 238 17.31 -6.84 -1.33
C VAL A 238 17.69 -6.72 -2.80
N GLU A 239 18.94 -6.97 -3.13
CA GLU A 239 19.34 -7.26 -4.50
C GLU A 239 19.04 -8.74 -4.83
N PHE A 240 18.26 -8.99 -5.87
CA PHE A 240 17.92 -10.31 -6.36
C PHE A 240 17.83 -10.29 -7.87
N ASP A 241 18.36 -11.33 -8.54
CA ASP A 241 18.26 -11.44 -10.01
C ASP A 241 18.79 -10.20 -10.76
N GLY A 242 19.83 -9.56 -10.20
CA GLY A 242 20.48 -8.38 -10.78
C GLY A 242 19.69 -7.07 -10.66
N ARG A 243 18.59 -7.03 -9.89
CA ARG A 243 17.85 -5.80 -9.57
C ARG A 243 17.47 -5.73 -8.09
N GLU A 244 17.11 -4.54 -7.63
CA GLU A 244 16.59 -4.33 -6.29
C GLU A 244 15.11 -4.76 -6.23
N ALA A 245 14.79 -5.75 -5.40
CA ALA A 245 13.42 -6.15 -5.11
C ALA A 245 12.87 -5.33 -3.93
N ASN A 246 11.83 -4.55 -4.22
CA ASN A 246 11.11 -3.74 -3.23
C ASN A 246 9.80 -4.46 -2.82
N HIS A 247 9.69 -4.84 -1.54
CA HIS A 247 8.48 -5.40 -0.92
C HIS A 247 7.25 -4.51 -1.11
N GLN A 248 7.47 -3.20 -1.10
CA GLN A 248 6.48 -2.16 -1.22
C GLN A 248 6.48 -1.48 -2.59
N HIS A 249 6.97 -2.12 -3.67
CA HIS A 249 7.07 -1.48 -4.99
C HIS A 249 5.80 -0.71 -5.39
N SER A 250 4.62 -1.31 -5.22
CA SER A 250 3.33 -0.65 -5.53
C SER A 250 2.95 0.58 -4.67
N LYS A 251 3.81 0.97 -3.72
CA LYS A 251 3.72 2.16 -2.88
C LYS A 251 4.87 3.14 -3.13
N SER A 252 5.84 2.81 -3.99
CA SER A 252 6.96 3.70 -4.33
C SER A 252 6.48 4.92 -5.11
N LEU A 253 7.29 5.98 -5.14
CA LEU A 253 7.02 7.15 -5.98
C LEU A 253 7.07 6.82 -7.48
N ASP A 254 7.94 5.90 -7.88
CA ASP A 254 8.05 5.44 -9.27
C ASP A 254 6.76 4.75 -9.73
N PHE A 255 6.23 3.85 -8.92
CA PHE A 255 4.96 3.19 -9.22
C PHE A 255 3.80 4.19 -9.20
N GLU A 256 3.81 5.15 -8.26
CA GLU A 256 2.80 6.21 -8.20
C GLU A 256 2.78 7.04 -9.49
N ASN A 257 3.95 7.43 -10.00
CA ASN A 257 4.10 8.12 -11.28
C ASN A 257 3.58 7.30 -12.46
N LEU A 258 3.90 6.00 -12.47
CA LEU A 258 3.51 5.09 -13.54
C LEU A 258 1.98 4.93 -13.59
N ILE A 259 1.37 4.56 -12.47
CA ILE A 259 -0.09 4.36 -12.41
C ILE A 259 -0.85 5.68 -12.61
N ALA A 260 -0.36 6.80 -12.09
CA ALA A 260 -0.99 8.10 -12.31
C ALA A 260 -1.08 8.44 -13.80
N ARG A 261 0.01 8.26 -14.55
CA ARG A 261 0.02 8.50 -16.01
C ARG A 261 -0.88 7.54 -16.77
N VAL A 262 -0.93 6.27 -16.38
CA VAL A 262 -1.81 5.27 -17.00
C VAL A 262 -3.29 5.63 -16.77
N LEU A 263 -3.66 5.97 -15.53
CA LEU A 263 -5.02 6.37 -15.20
C LEU A 263 -5.42 7.69 -15.87
N GLU A 264 -4.52 8.67 -15.90
CA GLU A 264 -4.72 9.93 -16.62
C GLU A 264 -5.01 9.67 -18.10
N HIS A 265 -4.19 8.84 -18.77
CA HIS A 265 -4.38 8.52 -20.18
C HIS A 265 -5.68 7.74 -20.46
N ALA A 266 -5.95 6.69 -19.68
CA ALA A 266 -7.15 5.87 -19.83
C ALA A 266 -8.46 6.66 -19.60
N THR A 267 -8.38 7.81 -18.93
CA THR A 267 -9.53 8.65 -18.59
C THR A 267 -9.48 10.03 -19.24
N GLY A 268 -8.66 10.24 -20.26
CA GLY A 268 -8.56 11.51 -20.98
C GLY A 268 -8.19 12.71 -20.07
N GLY A 269 -7.46 12.46 -18.98
CA GLY A 269 -7.03 13.47 -18.00
C GLY A 269 -8.02 13.76 -16.87
N SER A 270 -9.16 13.05 -16.82
CA SER A 270 -10.22 13.35 -15.84
C SER A 270 -9.98 12.78 -14.44
N LEU A 271 -9.20 11.69 -14.31
CA LEU A 271 -8.93 11.03 -13.04
C LEU A 271 -7.50 11.30 -12.56
N GLY A 272 -7.37 12.04 -11.47
CA GLY A 272 -6.11 12.23 -10.75
C GLY A 272 -5.83 11.11 -9.75
N TYR A 273 -4.55 10.78 -9.58
CA TYR A 273 -4.06 9.77 -8.63
C TYR A 273 -2.77 10.28 -7.98
N PHE A 274 -2.75 10.38 -6.66
CA PHE A 274 -1.56 10.79 -5.91
C PHE A 274 -1.65 10.35 -4.45
N SER A 275 -0.51 10.31 -3.77
CA SER A 275 -0.42 10.07 -2.33
C SER A 275 -0.24 11.36 -1.56
N LEU A 276 -1.13 11.63 -0.59
CA LEU A 276 -1.12 12.86 0.21
C LEU A 276 0.07 12.91 1.18
N LEU A 277 0.56 11.77 1.63
CA LEU A 277 1.64 11.68 2.62
C LEU A 277 3.02 11.48 2.01
N ARG A 278 3.13 11.49 0.67
CA ARG A 278 4.41 11.31 -0.03
C ARG A 278 5.53 12.24 0.48
N PRO A 279 5.28 13.50 0.87
CA PRO A 279 6.35 14.36 1.39
C PRO A 279 6.92 13.91 2.75
N TYR A 280 6.19 13.11 3.52
CA TYR A 280 6.45 12.89 4.95
C TYR A 280 7.16 11.56 5.23
N SER A 281 7.96 11.53 6.29
CA SER A 281 8.52 10.31 6.89
C SER A 281 7.50 9.61 7.79
N GLU A 282 7.74 8.34 8.15
CA GLU A 282 6.90 7.64 9.14
C GLU A 282 6.93 8.36 10.50
N ALA A 283 8.08 8.89 10.92
CA ALA A 283 8.23 9.64 12.16
C ALA A 283 7.44 10.96 12.17
N LYS A 284 7.45 11.71 11.06
CA LYS A 284 6.60 12.92 10.92
C LYS A 284 5.12 12.55 10.94
N ILE A 285 4.73 11.47 10.25
CA ILE A 285 3.35 10.97 10.30
C ILE A 285 2.96 10.55 11.72
N ALA A 286 3.87 9.93 12.48
CA ALA A 286 3.64 9.60 13.89
C ALA A 286 3.41 10.87 14.73
N ALA A 287 4.19 11.93 14.50
CA ALA A 287 4.01 13.23 15.16
C ALA A 287 2.67 13.88 14.80
N LEU A 288 2.24 13.80 13.54
CA LEU A 288 0.94 14.28 13.07
C LEU A 288 -0.21 13.50 13.73
N PHE A 289 -0.13 12.17 13.73
CA PHE A 289 -1.14 11.31 14.33
C PHE A 289 -1.25 11.55 15.86
N ALA A 290 -0.13 11.80 16.54
CA ALA A 290 -0.12 12.04 17.98
C ALA A 290 -0.92 13.29 18.41
N ARG A 291 -1.26 14.21 17.50
CA ARG A 291 -2.05 15.41 17.78
C ARG A 291 -3.52 15.12 18.12
N VAL A 292 -4.03 13.95 17.75
CA VAL A 292 -5.43 13.57 17.94
C VAL A 292 -5.51 12.23 18.66
N SER A 293 -6.55 12.04 19.48
CA SER A 293 -6.79 10.78 20.20
C SER A 293 -8.03 10.02 19.74
N ARG A 294 -8.80 10.57 18.78
CA ARG A 294 -10.10 10.01 18.36
C ARG A 294 -10.02 8.59 17.78
N PHE A 295 -8.83 8.19 17.34
CA PHE A 295 -8.59 6.89 16.72
C PHE A 295 -7.90 5.86 17.63
N ASP A 296 -7.47 6.22 18.83
CA ASP A 296 -6.59 5.42 19.71
C ASP A 296 -7.07 3.98 19.95
N HIS A 297 -8.38 3.74 19.89
CA HIS A 297 -8.99 2.44 20.16
C HIS A 297 -9.45 1.67 18.91
N VAL A 298 -9.25 2.22 17.72
CA VAL A 298 -9.76 1.61 16.47
C VAL A 298 -8.67 1.37 15.43
N PHE A 299 -7.53 2.06 15.50
CA PHE A 299 -6.47 1.92 14.52
C PHE A 299 -5.52 0.77 14.85
N SER A 300 -4.96 0.14 13.81
CA SER A 300 -3.80 -0.73 13.95
C SER A 300 -3.15 -1.02 12.61
N SER A 301 -1.82 -1.00 12.61
CA SER A 301 -1.00 -1.46 11.49
C SER A 301 -0.45 -2.88 11.71
N CYS A 302 -0.90 -3.60 12.76
CA CYS A 302 -0.41 -4.94 13.06
C CYS A 302 -0.76 -5.94 11.94
N ASN A 303 0.25 -6.67 11.45
CA ASN A 303 0.14 -7.66 10.37
C ASN A 303 -0.94 -8.73 10.61
N GLU A 304 -1.20 -9.09 11.87
CA GLU A 304 -2.20 -10.08 12.22
C GLU A 304 -3.60 -9.68 11.71
N ASN A 305 -3.94 -8.39 11.77
CA ASN A 305 -5.26 -7.87 11.36
C ASN A 305 -5.56 -8.06 9.88
N PHE A 306 -4.53 -8.18 9.04
CA PHE A 306 -4.67 -8.15 7.59
C PHE A 306 -4.59 -9.52 6.93
N LYS A 307 -4.36 -10.60 7.70
CA LYS A 307 -4.42 -11.99 7.22
C LYS A 307 -5.76 -12.29 6.53
N LEU A 308 -5.75 -13.16 5.52
CA LEU A 308 -6.94 -13.49 4.72
C LEU A 308 -8.11 -14.00 5.60
N ALA A 309 -7.81 -14.82 6.61
CA ALA A 309 -8.79 -15.34 7.57
C ALA A 309 -9.29 -14.29 8.59
N GLY A 310 -8.71 -13.09 8.59
CA GLY A 310 -8.97 -12.04 9.59
C GLY A 310 -8.25 -12.28 10.91
N HIS A 311 -8.48 -11.37 11.86
CA HIS A 311 -8.00 -11.43 13.24
C HIS A 311 -9.14 -11.09 14.19
N GLN A 312 -9.31 -11.91 15.24
CA GLN A 312 -10.33 -11.72 16.29
C GLN A 312 -9.69 -11.38 17.65
N GLY A 313 -8.37 -11.20 17.70
CA GLY A 313 -7.63 -10.86 18.91
C GLY A 313 -7.49 -9.35 19.11
N ALA A 314 -6.55 -8.98 19.99
CA ALA A 314 -6.23 -7.57 20.23
C ALA A 314 -5.74 -6.88 18.95
N LEU A 315 -6.06 -5.59 18.81
CA LEU A 315 -5.61 -4.77 17.68
C LEU A 315 -4.08 -4.79 17.51
N TRP A 316 -3.33 -4.86 18.62
CA TRP A 316 -1.88 -4.92 18.63
C TRP A 316 -1.41 -6.23 19.26
N CYS A 317 -0.76 -7.10 18.48
CA CYS A 317 -0.21 -8.33 19.02
C CYS A 317 1.03 -8.08 19.90
N GLY A 318 1.70 -6.94 19.70
CA GLY A 318 2.90 -6.51 20.42
C GLY A 318 4.11 -7.45 20.28
N LYS A 319 4.13 -8.26 19.22
CA LYS A 319 5.18 -9.26 18.95
C LYS A 319 5.77 -9.18 17.55
N CYS A 320 5.04 -8.64 16.58
CA CYS A 320 5.53 -8.55 15.21
C CYS A 320 6.41 -7.30 14.99
N PRO A 321 7.33 -7.32 14.02
CA PRO A 321 8.20 -6.17 13.71
C PRO A 321 7.42 -4.87 13.46
N LYS A 322 6.23 -4.95 12.84
CA LYS A 322 5.38 -3.77 12.61
C LYS A 322 4.83 -3.16 13.91
N CYS A 323 4.56 -3.97 14.95
CA CYS A 323 4.20 -3.42 16.27
C CYS A 323 5.39 -2.71 16.91
N HIS A 324 6.58 -3.32 16.89
CA HIS A 324 7.80 -2.73 17.46
C HIS A 324 8.16 -1.41 16.77
N PHE A 325 8.12 -1.39 15.44
CA PHE A 325 8.42 -0.20 14.65
C PHE A 325 7.41 0.93 14.92
N VAL A 326 6.10 0.64 14.91
CA VAL A 326 5.10 1.69 15.16
C VAL A 326 5.19 2.21 16.60
N PHE A 327 5.45 1.35 17.59
CA PHE A 327 5.71 1.80 18.96
C PHE A 327 6.96 2.71 19.02
N LEU A 328 8.02 2.34 18.30
CA LEU A 328 9.28 3.08 18.26
C LEU A 328 9.13 4.50 17.72
N ILE A 329 8.40 4.68 16.62
CA ILE A 329 8.21 6.02 16.01
C ILE A 329 7.21 6.89 16.79
N PHE A 330 6.31 6.29 17.59
CA PHE A 330 5.41 7.04 18.45
C PHE A 330 6.05 7.47 19.78
N ALA A 331 6.95 6.66 20.34
CA ALA A 331 7.53 6.91 21.66
C ALA A 331 8.19 8.31 21.82
N PRO A 332 8.87 8.89 20.81
CA PRO A 332 9.44 10.22 20.93
C PRO A 332 8.42 11.37 20.95
N VAL A 333 7.19 11.13 20.46
CA VAL A 333 6.20 12.18 20.15
C VAL A 333 4.85 11.99 20.86
N MET A 334 4.69 10.91 21.61
CA MET A 334 3.46 10.56 22.31
C MET A 334 3.74 10.32 23.80
N ASP A 335 2.83 10.81 24.65
CA ASP A 335 2.87 10.50 26.09
C ASP A 335 2.96 8.99 26.33
N LYS A 336 3.86 8.60 27.24
CA LYS A 336 4.16 7.19 27.54
C LYS A 336 2.93 6.43 28.03
N ALA A 337 2.10 7.04 28.88
CA ALA A 337 0.91 6.37 29.41
C ALA A 337 -0.12 6.13 28.31
N ARG A 338 -0.33 7.12 27.43
CA ARG A 338 -1.19 6.98 26.24
C ARG A 338 -0.68 5.88 25.31
N LEU A 339 0.61 5.89 24.95
CA LEU A 339 1.19 4.91 24.04
C LEU A 339 1.09 3.48 24.59
N VAL A 340 1.43 3.29 25.86
CA VAL A 340 1.28 1.99 26.54
C VAL A 340 -0.20 1.58 26.60
N GLY A 341 -1.13 2.52 26.80
CA GLY A 341 -2.57 2.26 26.76
C GLY A 341 -3.07 1.77 25.41
N ILE A 342 -2.58 2.33 24.30
CA ILE A 342 -2.94 1.92 22.93
C ILE A 342 -2.47 0.49 22.65
N PHE A 343 -1.23 0.16 23.04
CA PHE A 343 -0.63 -1.16 22.77
C PHE A 343 -0.97 -2.22 23.84
N GLY A 344 -1.49 -1.79 25.00
CA GLY A 344 -1.72 -2.63 26.17
C GLY A 344 -0.45 -3.07 26.92
N GLN A 345 0.73 -2.69 26.44
CA GLN A 345 2.02 -3.01 27.04
C GLN A 345 3.13 -2.06 26.54
N ASN A 346 4.20 -1.94 27.32
CA ASN A 346 5.41 -1.24 26.92
C ASN A 346 6.33 -2.19 26.15
N LEU A 347 6.51 -1.96 24.84
CA LEU A 347 7.31 -2.86 24.00
C LEU A 347 8.82 -2.68 24.19
N LEU A 348 9.27 -1.52 24.69
CA LEU A 348 10.66 -1.21 24.98
C LEU A 348 11.13 -1.79 26.33
N SER A 349 10.18 -2.17 27.18
CA SER A 349 10.49 -2.77 28.49
C SER A 349 10.75 -4.26 28.44
N GLN A 350 10.70 -4.88 27.26
CA GLN A 350 10.72 -6.34 27.09
C GLN A 350 12.03 -6.78 26.43
N PRO A 351 13.03 -7.29 27.18
CA PRO A 351 14.32 -7.71 26.63
C PRO A 351 14.22 -8.75 25.51
N SER A 352 13.17 -9.58 25.53
CA SER A 352 12.91 -10.57 24.46
C SER A 352 12.69 -9.95 23.08
N HIS A 353 12.44 -8.63 22.99
CA HIS A 353 12.28 -7.92 21.72
C HIS A 353 13.60 -7.42 21.12
N GLU A 354 14.74 -7.57 21.82
CA GLU A 354 16.05 -7.05 21.41
C GLU A 354 16.37 -7.31 19.94
N ARG A 355 16.27 -8.58 19.52
CA ARG A 355 16.56 -8.99 18.14
C ARG A 355 15.76 -8.17 17.13
N SER A 356 14.48 -7.96 17.37
CA SER A 356 13.63 -7.22 16.44
C SER A 356 14.03 -5.75 16.35
N PHE A 357 14.37 -5.11 17.48
CA PHE A 357 14.83 -3.71 17.44
C PHE A 357 16.20 -3.59 16.78
N ARG A 358 17.11 -4.55 16.96
CA ARG A 358 18.39 -4.59 16.22
C ARG A 358 18.19 -4.74 14.71
N GLU A 359 17.23 -5.56 14.28
CA GLU A 359 16.87 -5.69 12.85
C GLU A 359 16.28 -4.38 12.31
N LEU A 360 15.38 -3.73 13.05
CA LEU A 360 14.78 -2.44 12.65
C LEU A 360 15.82 -1.34 12.51
N THR A 361 16.78 -1.23 13.43
CA THR A 361 17.81 -0.18 13.43
C THR A 361 19.08 -0.58 12.67
N GLY A 362 19.05 -1.66 11.87
CA GLY A 362 20.19 -2.09 11.04
C GLY A 362 21.41 -2.60 11.82
N LEU A 363 21.32 -2.79 13.13
CA LEU A 363 22.39 -3.36 13.97
C LEU A 363 22.57 -4.86 13.71
N ALA A 364 21.57 -5.54 13.14
CA ALA A 364 21.64 -6.95 12.76
C ALA A 364 21.98 -7.19 11.28
N GLY A 365 22.16 -6.13 10.47
CA GLY A 365 22.60 -6.19 9.08
C GLY A 365 21.54 -6.56 8.02
N GLN A 366 20.28 -6.83 8.39
CA GLN A 366 19.19 -7.09 7.43
C GLN A 366 17.88 -6.42 7.88
N LYS A 367 17.20 -5.70 6.96
CA LYS A 367 15.86 -5.14 7.15
C LYS A 367 14.82 -6.27 7.05
N PRO A 368 13.82 -6.35 7.94
CA PRO A 368 12.73 -7.32 7.80
C PRO A 368 11.96 -7.13 6.49
N TRP A 369 11.43 -8.23 5.92
CA TRP A 369 10.45 -8.21 4.82
C TRP A 369 9.06 -7.82 5.32
N GLU A 370 8.99 -6.65 5.93
CA GLU A 370 7.80 -6.11 6.54
C GLU A 370 7.65 -4.65 6.13
N CYS A 371 6.43 -4.15 6.20
CA CYS A 371 6.15 -2.76 5.89
C CYS A 371 6.64 -1.82 7.00
N VAL A 372 7.93 -1.72 7.27
CA VAL A 372 8.55 -0.83 8.26
C VAL A 372 9.35 0.27 7.56
N GLY A 373 9.55 1.40 8.23
CA GLY A 373 10.28 2.55 7.70
C GLY A 373 11.79 2.27 7.54
N GLU A 374 12.55 3.34 7.31
CA GLU A 374 13.97 3.25 6.98
C GLU A 374 14.80 2.79 8.19
N ILE A 375 15.93 2.12 7.92
CA ILE A 375 16.84 1.67 8.99
C ILE A 375 17.33 2.86 9.84
N GLU A 376 17.70 3.94 9.15
CA GLU A 376 18.24 5.14 9.79
C GLU A 376 17.16 5.92 10.54
N GLU A 377 15.92 5.94 10.03
CA GLU A 377 14.76 6.48 10.74
C GLU A 377 14.51 5.75 12.07
N ALA A 378 14.50 4.40 12.04
CA ALA A 378 14.33 3.61 13.26
C ALA A 378 15.49 3.85 14.24
N ALA A 379 16.73 3.91 13.76
CA ALA A 379 17.90 4.18 14.59
C ALA A 379 17.84 5.57 15.24
N ALA A 380 17.46 6.60 14.48
CA ALA A 380 17.30 7.97 14.98
C ALA A 380 16.18 8.07 16.02
N CYS A 381 15.03 7.40 15.79
CA CYS A 381 13.94 7.35 16.76
C CYS A 381 14.37 6.66 18.06
N LEU A 382 15.07 5.51 17.97
CA LEU A 382 15.57 4.81 19.17
C LEU A 382 16.61 5.64 19.92
N TRP A 383 17.49 6.33 19.19
CA TRP A 383 18.47 7.24 19.76
C TRP A 383 17.80 8.42 20.49
N ALA A 384 16.74 9.01 19.93
CA ALA A 384 15.99 10.08 20.58
C ALA A 384 15.47 9.65 21.97
N LEU A 385 15.01 8.40 22.12
CA LEU A 385 14.55 7.86 23.41
C LEU A 385 15.65 7.81 24.48
N THR A 386 16.93 7.71 24.09
CA THR A 386 18.05 7.71 25.04
C THR A 386 18.25 9.06 25.75
N ARG A 387 17.55 10.10 25.27
CA ARG A 387 17.58 11.48 25.78
C ARG A 387 16.29 11.88 26.49
N LEU A 388 15.27 11.01 26.48
CA LEU A 388 13.99 11.22 27.15
C LEU A 388 13.98 10.46 28.49
N PRO A 389 13.92 11.16 29.64
CA PRO A 389 14.03 10.52 30.96
C PRO A 389 13.03 9.38 31.19
N GLU A 390 11.83 9.48 30.65
CA GLU A 390 10.78 8.48 30.77
C GLU A 390 11.04 7.21 29.95
N TRP A 391 11.97 7.23 28.99
CA TRP A 391 12.31 6.10 28.12
C TRP A 391 13.76 5.62 28.23
N ALA A 392 14.69 6.48 28.68
CA ALA A 392 16.13 6.23 28.62
C ALA A 392 16.57 4.95 29.36
N ASP A 393 15.89 4.62 30.45
CA ASP A 393 16.18 3.45 31.29
C ASP A 393 15.41 2.18 30.87
N GLU A 394 14.58 2.25 29.82
CA GLU A 394 13.93 1.05 29.31
C GLU A 394 14.97 0.02 28.84
N PRO A 395 14.78 -1.28 29.16
CA PRO A 395 15.71 -2.34 28.80
C PRO A 395 16.22 -2.32 27.35
N ILE A 396 15.34 -2.11 26.36
CA ILE A 396 15.77 -2.07 24.96
C ILE A 396 16.59 -0.81 24.65
N VAL A 397 16.18 0.35 25.17
CA VAL A 397 16.83 1.65 24.90
C VAL A 397 18.24 1.68 25.49
N SER A 398 18.37 1.32 26.77
CA SER A 398 19.65 1.27 27.48
C SER A 398 20.62 0.24 26.90
N MET A 399 20.12 -0.93 26.51
CA MET A 399 20.92 -2.01 25.92
C MET A 399 21.48 -1.66 24.54
N LEU A 400 20.68 -1.02 23.68
CA LEU A 400 21.08 -0.74 22.29
C LEU A 400 21.81 0.59 22.11
N LYS A 401 21.75 1.51 23.09
CA LYS A 401 22.43 2.82 23.02
C LYS A 401 23.92 2.74 22.67
N PRO A 402 24.76 1.89 23.31
CA PRO A 402 26.19 1.83 22.98
C PRO A 402 26.45 1.39 21.53
N ASP A 403 25.65 0.45 21.04
CA ASP A 403 25.79 -0.11 19.70
C ASP A 403 25.37 0.91 18.63
N LEU A 404 24.27 1.65 18.86
CA LEU A 404 23.86 2.76 17.99
C LEU A 404 24.95 3.82 17.87
N LEU A 405 25.54 4.23 19.01
CA LEU A 405 26.61 5.22 19.03
C LEU A 405 27.88 4.71 18.35
N THR A 406 28.16 3.41 18.45
CA THR A 406 29.32 2.79 17.79
C THR A 406 29.13 2.72 16.27
N GLN A 407 27.94 2.34 15.79
CA GLN A 407 27.67 2.15 14.37
C GLN A 407 27.43 3.47 13.62
N TYR A 408 26.66 4.40 14.21
CA TYR A 408 26.24 5.63 13.53
C TYR A 408 26.96 6.88 14.05
N GLY A 409 27.27 6.92 15.35
CA GLY A 409 27.74 8.13 16.03
C GLY A 409 26.62 9.15 16.29
N SER A 410 26.78 9.97 17.34
CA SER A 410 25.76 10.98 17.70
C SER A 410 25.47 11.99 16.58
N PRO A 411 26.46 12.58 15.87
CA PRO A 411 26.17 13.59 14.86
C PRO A 411 25.27 13.08 13.74
N ARG A 412 25.52 11.87 13.24
CA ARG A 412 24.70 11.27 12.18
C ARG A 412 23.26 11.01 12.64
N LEU A 413 23.07 10.52 13.87
CA LEU A 413 21.74 10.29 14.45
C LEU A 413 20.99 11.60 14.72
N GLU A 414 21.71 12.67 15.08
CA GLU A 414 21.16 14.03 15.22
C GLU A 414 20.67 14.57 13.87
N ASP A 415 21.51 14.48 12.84
CA ASP A 415 21.19 14.92 11.49
C ASP A 415 19.99 14.13 10.95
N ALA A 416 20.00 12.79 11.07
CA ALA A 416 18.90 11.94 10.67
C ALA A 416 17.58 12.35 11.36
N LEU A 417 17.59 12.56 12.67
CA LEU A 417 16.39 12.98 13.41
C LEU A 417 15.85 14.33 12.92
N ALA A 418 16.74 15.28 12.58
CA ALA A 418 16.34 16.56 12.01
C ALA A 418 15.71 16.40 10.62
N GLU A 419 16.29 15.54 9.76
CA GLU A 419 15.81 15.24 8.42
C GLU A 419 14.45 14.53 8.39
N LEU A 420 14.11 13.77 9.43
CA LEU A 420 12.80 13.12 9.53
C LEU A 420 11.63 14.12 9.52
N LEU A 421 11.84 15.35 9.98
CA LEU A 421 10.79 16.38 10.03
C LEU A 421 10.78 17.31 8.81
N ILE A 422 11.77 17.19 7.93
CA ILE A 422 11.86 17.96 6.69
C ILE A 422 11.00 17.29 5.61
N ASP A 423 10.17 18.06 4.93
CA ASP A 423 9.31 17.56 3.86
C ASP A 423 10.10 17.32 2.58
N SER A 424 9.85 16.17 1.93
CA SER A 424 10.37 15.92 0.59
C SER A 424 9.66 16.81 -0.43
N PRO A 425 10.40 17.46 -1.35
CA PRO A 425 9.81 18.22 -2.45
C PRO A 425 9.24 17.31 -3.56
N GLU A 426 9.55 16.02 -3.54
CA GLU A 426 9.14 15.07 -4.58
C GLU A 426 7.78 14.45 -4.26
N HIS A 427 6.74 14.89 -4.98
CA HIS A 427 5.40 14.33 -4.85
C HIS A 427 4.52 14.65 -6.06
N LEU A 428 3.39 13.94 -6.17
CA LEU A 428 2.38 14.15 -7.22
C LEU A 428 1.14 14.93 -6.73
N ILE A 429 1.16 15.44 -5.50
CA ILE A 429 0.06 16.22 -4.94
C ILE A 429 -0.19 17.47 -5.81
N PRO A 430 -1.41 17.68 -6.32
CA PRO A 430 -1.75 18.90 -7.06
C PRO A 430 -1.47 20.15 -6.24
N LYS A 431 -0.97 21.20 -6.90
CA LYS A 431 -0.52 22.43 -6.24
C LYS A 431 -1.58 23.05 -5.33
N ASP A 432 -2.82 23.14 -5.80
CA ASP A 432 -3.96 23.69 -5.06
C ASP A 432 -4.31 22.86 -3.81
N ILE A 433 -4.11 21.54 -3.86
CA ILE A 433 -4.30 20.64 -2.72
C ILE A 433 -3.13 20.80 -1.73
N PHE A 434 -1.89 20.81 -2.24
CA PHE A 434 -0.70 20.95 -1.40
C PHE A 434 -0.69 22.27 -0.62
N GLU A 435 -1.00 23.40 -1.28
CA GLU A 435 -1.07 24.72 -0.63
C GLU A 435 -2.09 24.78 0.52
N ARG A 436 -3.16 23.97 0.44
CA ARG A 436 -4.19 23.88 1.49
C ARG A 436 -3.81 22.92 2.60
N VAL A 437 -3.08 21.84 2.30
CA VAL A 437 -2.75 20.78 3.26
C VAL A 437 -1.47 21.07 4.03
N ALA A 438 -0.44 21.59 3.37
CA ALA A 438 0.88 21.82 3.97
C ALA A 438 0.84 22.63 5.29
N PRO A 439 0.01 23.69 5.45
CA PRO A 439 -0.09 24.42 6.71
C PRO A 439 -0.57 23.59 7.91
N HIS A 440 -1.29 22.49 7.67
CA HIS A 440 -1.79 21.58 8.70
C HIS A 440 -0.82 20.43 9.01
N ALA A 441 0.22 20.28 8.19
CA ALA A 441 1.26 19.26 8.32
C ALA A 441 2.58 19.81 8.91
N LEU A 442 2.57 21.02 9.46
CA LEU A 442 3.70 21.65 10.16
C LEU A 442 3.92 21.06 11.53
#